data_AF-A0A510E2E8-F1
#
_entry.id   AF-A0A510E2E8-F1
#
_cell.length_a   1.000
_cell.length_b   1.000
_cell.length_c   1.000
_cell.angle_alpha   90.00
_cell.angle_beta   90.00
_cell.angle_gamma   90.00
#
_symmetry.space_group_name_H-M   'P 1'
#
loop_
_entity.id
_entity.type
_entity.pdbx_description
1 polymer ?
#
loop_
_entity_poly.entity_id
_entity_poly.type
_entity_poly.pdbx_seq_one_letter_code
_entity_poly.pdbx_strand_id
1 'polypeptide(L)' 'MASSKKVKVRTPGGKEAELIPEKTWTLAPKGRKGVKIGLFKDPESGKYFRHKLPDDYPV' A
#
# COMPACT_ATOMS: atom_id res chain seq x y z
N MET A 1 -6.67 -8.93 -8.90
CA MET A 1 -7.72 -8.99 -7.86
C MET A 1 -7.25 -8.18 -6.67
N ALA A 2 -8.10 -7.36 -6.04
CA ALA A 2 -7.70 -6.66 -4.81
C ALA A 2 -7.52 -7.70 -3.70
N SER A 3 -6.29 -7.85 -3.20
CA SER A 3 -6.01 -8.73 -2.07
C SER A 3 -6.62 -8.13 -0.81
N SER A 4 -7.36 -8.94 -0.04
CA SER A 4 -7.98 -8.57 1.24
C SER A 4 -7.00 -8.57 2.42
N LYS A 5 -5.69 -8.76 2.18
CA LYS A 5 -4.69 -8.83 3.24
C LYS A 5 -4.43 -7.43 3.82
N LYS A 6 -4.57 -7.29 5.15
CA LYS A 6 -4.21 -6.05 5.85
C LYS A 6 -2.70 -5.83 5.84
N VAL A 7 -2.30 -4.57 5.77
CA VAL A 7 -0.90 -4.13 5.81
C VAL A 7 -0.75 -3.11 6.91
N LYS A 8 0.23 -3.32 7.79
CA LYS A 8 0.62 -2.32 8.78
C LYS A 8 1.30 -1.14 8.06
N VAL A 9 0.69 0.03 8.13
CA VAL A 9 1.13 1.26 7.47
C VAL A 9 1.12 2.42 8.45
N ARG A 10 1.99 3.40 8.22
CA ARG A 10 1.90 4.70 8.89
C ARG A 10 1.10 5.66 8.02
N THR A 11 -0.01 6.18 8.54
CA THR A 11 -0.86 7.12 7.82
C THR A 11 -0.19 8.50 7.71
N PRO A 12 -0.64 9.38 6.80
CA PRO A 12 -0.16 10.77 6.73
C PRO A 12 -0.38 11.56 8.04
N GLY A 13 -1.39 11.19 8.84
CA GLY A 13 -1.62 11.73 10.18
C GLY A 13 -0.60 11.25 11.24
N GLY A 14 0.35 10.40 10.85
CA GLY A 14 1.46 9.95 11.69
C GLY A 14 1.17 8.70 12.54
N LYS A 15 -0.03 8.14 12.47
CA LYS A 15 -0.49 6.98 13.25
C LYS A 15 -0.19 5.66 12.53
N GLU A 16 0.03 4.60 13.30
CA GLU A 16 0.11 3.24 12.76
C GLU A 16 -1.29 2.64 12.64
N ALA A 17 -1.60 2.00 11.52
CA ALA A 17 -2.87 1.33 11.27
C ALA A 17 -2.67 0.08 10.41
N GLU A 18 -3.57 -0.90 10.55
CA GLU A 18 -3.65 -2.05 9.66
C GLU A 18 -4.77 -1.85 8.64
N LEU A 19 -4.41 -1.52 7.40
CA LEU A 19 -5.35 -1.17 6.35
C LEU A 19 -5.26 -2.14 5.17
N ILE A 20 -6.38 -2.33 4.47
CA ILE A 20 -6.43 -3.05 3.19
C ILE A 20 -6.22 -2.03 2.08
N PRO A 21 -5.26 -2.25 1.15
CA PRO A 21 -5.11 -1.36 0.00
C PRO A 21 -6.32 -1.48 -0.93
N GLU A 22 -6.88 -0.34 -1.33
CA GLU A 22 -7.97 -0.29 -2.32
C GLU A 22 -7.47 -0.71 -3.73
N LYS A 23 -6.21 -0.40 -4.04
CA LYS A 23 -5.58 -0.81 -5.30
C LYS A 23 -4.11 -1.14 -5.11
N THR A 24 -3.61 -2.11 -5.85
CA THR A 24 -2.21 -2.52 -5.82
C THR A 24 -1.62 -2.58 -7.23
N TRP A 25 -0.32 -2.29 -7.35
CA TRP A 25 0.43 -2.44 -8.61
C TRP A 25 1.94 -2.56 -8.33
N THR A 26 2.68 -3.04 -9.32
CA THR A 26 4.14 -3.10 -9.29
C THR A 26 4.71 -1.91 -10.07
N LEU A 27 5.67 -1.19 -9.48
CA LEU A 27 6.45 -0.13 -10.13
C LEU A 27 7.89 -0.60 -10.25
N ALA A 28 8.33 -0.92 -11.48
CA ALA A 28 9.63 -1.51 -11.74
C ALA A 28 10.29 -0.92 -13.01
N PRO A 29 11.46 -0.29 -12.90
CA PRO A 29 12.30 0.00 -14.06
C PRO A 29 12.84 -1.29 -14.69
N LYS A 30 13.10 -1.28 -16.01
CA LYS A 30 13.65 -2.45 -16.73
C LYS A 30 14.99 -2.88 -16.11
N GLY A 31 15.12 -4.17 -15.78
CA GLY A 31 16.34 -4.75 -15.22
C GLY A 31 16.63 -4.41 -13.76
N ARG A 32 15.69 -3.80 -13.03
CA ARG A 32 15.83 -3.47 -11.60
C ARG A 32 14.76 -4.18 -10.77
N LYS A 33 15.06 -4.44 -9.50
CA LYS A 33 14.05 -4.88 -8.53
C LYS A 33 13.04 -3.74 -8.32
N GLY A 34 11.79 -3.99 -8.69
CA GLY A 34 10.69 -3.04 -8.49
C GLY A 34 10.19 -3.02 -7.05
N VAL A 35 9.18 -2.18 -6.83
CA VAL A 35 8.43 -2.10 -5.57
C VAL A 35 6.96 -2.37 -5.83
N LYS A 36 6.30 -3.01 -4.86
CA LYS A 36 4.85 -3.15 -4.85
C LYS A 36 4.26 -1.97 -4.07
N ILE A 37 3.27 -1.31 -4.66
CA ILE A 37 2.63 -0.12 -4.09
C ILE A 37 1.16 -0.41 -3.86
N GLY A 38 0.66 0.01 -2.70
CA GLY A 38 -0.76 0.04 -2.38
C GLY A 38 -1.27 1.46 -2.30
N LEU A 39 -2.48 1.69 -2.82
CA LEU A 39 -3.29 2.89 -2.55
C LEU A 39 -4.19 2.60 -1.35
N PHE A 40 -4.12 3.43 -0.32
CA PHE A 40 -4.90 3.33 0.91
C PHE A 40 -5.70 4.61 1.11
N LYS A 41 -6.77 4.50 1.89
CA LYS A 41 -7.53 5.64 2.40
C LYS A 41 -7.31 5.74 3.91
N ASP A 42 -6.87 6.90 4.36
CA ASP A 42 -6.71 7.19 5.79
C ASP A 42 -8.09 7.29 6.44
N PRO A 43 -8.43 6.44 7.43
CA PRO A 43 -9.75 6.44 8.05
C PRO A 43 -10.05 7.73 8.82
N GLU A 44 -9.04 8.48 9.28
CA GLU A 44 -9.25 9.71 10.06
C GLU A 44 -9.48 10.93 9.17
N SER A 45 -8.66 11.08 8.13
CA SER A 45 -8.70 12.26 7.25
C SER A 45 -9.50 12.03 5.96
N GLY A 46 -9.83 10.78 5.64
CA GLY A 46 -10.44 10.38 4.36
C GLY A 46 -9.52 10.53 3.14
N LYS A 47 -8.28 11.01 3.34
CA LYS A 47 -7.33 11.25 2.27
C LYS A 47 -6.71 9.96 1.76
N TYR A 48 -6.50 9.91 0.46
CA TYR A 48 -5.78 8.82 -0.17
C TYR A 48 -4.27 9.00 -0.02
N PHE A 49 -3.56 7.89 0.17
CA PHE A 49 -2.10 7.88 0.20
C PHE A 49 -1.54 6.57 -0.37
N ARG A 50 -0.31 6.62 -0.85
CA ARG A 50 0.41 5.46 -1.36
C ARG A 50 1.42 5.01 -0.31
N HIS A 51 1.55 3.69 -0.15
CA HIS A 51 2.57 3.11 0.72
C HIS A 51 3.19 1.89 0.06
N LYS A 52 4.49 1.66 0.31
CA LYS A 52 5.17 0.44 -0.13
C LYS A 52 4.53 -0.77 0.57
N LEU A 53 4.27 -1.82 -0.20
CA LEU A 53 3.80 -3.11 0.30
C LEU A 53 5.01 -4.03 0.58
N PRO A 54 4.83 -5.07 1.42
CA PRO A 54 5.79 -6.16 1.51
C PRO A 54 6.13 -6.74 0.14
N ASP A 55 7.39 -7.16 -0.05
CA ASP A 55 7.87 -7.66 -1.34
C ASP A 55 7.13 -8.93 -1.80
N ASP A 56 6.60 -9.73 -0.86
CA ASP A 56 5.80 -10.95 -1.08
C ASP A 56 4.29 -10.68 -1.25
N TYR A 57 3.83 -9.43 -1.11
CA TYR A 57 2.40 -9.10 -1.17
C TYR A 57 1.79 -9.42 -2.55
N PRO A 58 0.62 -10.06 -2.65
CA PRO A 58 0.02 -10.40 -3.95
C PRO A 58 -0.50 -9.15 -4.68
N VAL A 59 -0.07 -8.97 -5.93
CA VAL A 59 -0.43 -7.84 -6.81
C VAL A 59 -0.96 -8.36 -8.13
#